data_AF-A0A2V9KG34-F1
#
_entry.id   AF-A0A2V9KG34-F1
#
_cell.length_a   1.000
_cell.length_b   1.000
_cell.length_c   1.000
_cell.angle_alpha   90.00
_cell.angle_beta   90.00
_cell.angle_gamma   90.00
#
_symmetry.space_group_name_H-M   'P 1'
#
loop_
_entity.id
_entity.type
_entity.pdbx_description
1 polymer ?
#
loop_
_entity_poly.entity_id
_entity_poly.type
_entity_poly.pdbx_seq_one_letter_code
_entity_poly.pdbx_strand_id
1 'polypeptide(L)'
;MGRVFKANIVRPLYPGVIRAKGPAAPSREEAMRLVAQGWLAHLGPVTGGAFSKTLHLPEAEIHAGLVRLEAEGSLLRGEFTRRETEWCDRRLLAPIHRLTLGALRKEIEPVTPAEFMRWLLGWQHVGERTQLIGERGVFEAIRQLQGFEAPANSWEREILARRLSGYDPEFLDRLCLAGTVGWGRFSPVSRRAMGGAPGDDSASGMPAPFDFAQGREPVERQAGRRVAPTSVSPIAFFIREEADWASAHTRPVLEDLSRRLSAAAAEVLEFLGSHGASFFADLVRGTGRLKSEIEMCLWELVAVGLVTADAFDNLRALIDRKRRAGEGRGRTRRPRHSTGRWALLGAAPEERAGDPSQSVESMARVLLARYGVVFRDLMARETFPITWRALWNVFRRLEDRGEVRGGRFVDGFMGEQFALPVAVESLRASRRAGPTQEIVTVSAADPLNLVGIIVPGERIPANSARPVAFRNGAACEPELLKLHSSKPSTDGNMLDDRPLGAPFRGALP
;
A
#
# COMPACT_ATOMS: atom_id res chain seq x y z
N MET A 1 29.14 25.15 69.30
CA MET A 1 29.98 24.00 69.73
C MET A 1 29.04 22.83 69.97
N GLY A 2 28.90 21.79 69.14
CA GLY A 2 29.90 21.10 68.34
C GLY A 2 29.85 19.63 68.73
N ARG A 3 28.94 18.84 68.14
CA ARG A 3 29.07 17.38 68.12
C ARG A 3 28.95 16.92 66.68
N VAL A 4 30.14 16.76 66.13
CA VAL A 4 30.51 16.20 64.83
C VAL A 4 29.77 14.87 64.62
N PHE A 5 29.00 14.78 63.54
CA PHE A 5 28.57 13.51 62.95
C PHE A 5 29.83 12.69 62.63
N LYS A 6 30.16 11.70 63.48
CA LYS A 6 31.25 10.77 63.20
C LYS A 6 30.78 9.80 62.13
N ALA A 7 31.52 9.82 61.03
CA ALA A 7 31.47 8.90 59.90
C ALA A 7 31.56 7.42 60.31
N ASN A 8 31.10 6.57 59.37
CA ASN A 8 31.30 5.11 59.24
C ASN A 8 30.22 4.19 59.82
N ILE A 9 29.16 3.94 59.04
CA ILE A 9 28.34 2.72 59.13
C ILE A 9 28.44 1.93 57.81
N VAL A 10 29.66 1.59 57.43
CA VAL A 10 29.90 0.48 56.48
C VAL A 10 31.02 -0.35 57.09
N ARG A 11 30.67 -1.45 57.76
CA ARG A 11 31.66 -2.43 58.22
C ARG A 11 32.17 -3.20 57.00
N PRO A 12 33.48 -3.28 56.76
CA PRO A 12 34.03 -4.13 55.70
C PRO A 12 33.64 -5.59 55.97
N LEU A 13 33.14 -6.28 54.95
CA LEU A 13 32.74 -7.69 54.99
C LEU A 13 33.89 -8.65 55.38
N TYR A 14 35.14 -8.19 55.30
CA TYR A 14 36.33 -8.98 55.64
C TYR A 14 37.17 -8.27 56.73
N PRO A 15 37.19 -8.79 57.97
CA PRO A 15 37.97 -8.22 59.06
C PRO A 15 39.47 -8.51 58.81
N GLY A 16 40.21 -7.50 58.37
CA GLY A 16 41.65 -7.62 58.06
C GLY A 16 42.11 -6.89 56.80
N VAL A 17 41.19 -6.34 56.00
CA VAL A 17 41.55 -5.57 54.81
C VAL A 17 42.15 -4.22 55.23
N ILE A 18 43.46 -4.07 55.04
CA ILE A 18 44.15 -2.78 55.09
C ILE A 18 43.48 -1.90 54.01
N ARG A 19 42.88 -0.77 54.39
CA ARG A 19 42.51 0.27 53.41
C ARG A 19 43.79 0.61 52.66
N ALA A 20 43.94 0.14 51.42
CA ALA A 20 44.91 0.72 50.51
C ALA A 20 44.69 2.24 50.54
N LYS A 21 45.76 3.04 50.55
CA LYS A 21 45.66 4.49 50.35
C LYS A 21 45.04 4.71 48.96
N GLY A 22 43.72 4.69 48.91
CA GLY A 22 42.95 4.98 47.72
C GLY A 22 43.18 6.44 47.33
N PRO A 23 42.82 6.81 46.08
CA PRO A 23 42.85 8.20 45.65
C PRO A 23 42.10 9.11 46.65
N ALA A 24 42.45 10.40 46.66
CA ALA A 24 41.75 11.40 47.47
C ALA A 24 40.22 11.28 47.30
N ALA A 25 39.47 11.48 48.38
CA ALA A 25 38.02 11.38 48.34
C ALA A 25 37.47 12.33 47.24
N PRO A 26 36.58 11.84 46.35
CA PRO A 26 36.04 12.68 45.28
C PRO A 26 35.31 13.88 45.87
N SER A 27 35.27 14.98 45.11
CA SER A 27 34.41 16.12 45.46
C SER A 27 32.96 15.65 45.55
N ARG A 28 32.12 16.40 46.28
CA ARG A 28 30.69 16.05 46.40
C ARG A 28 30.01 15.93 45.05
N GLU A 29 30.34 16.83 44.12
CA GLU A 29 29.85 16.81 42.74
C GLU A 29 30.29 15.53 41.99
N GLU A 30 31.56 15.16 42.11
CA GLU A 30 32.10 13.95 41.48
C GLU A 30 31.51 12.68 42.09
N ALA A 31 31.26 12.68 43.40
CA ALA A 31 30.55 11.58 44.06
C ALA A 31 29.10 11.44 43.53
N MET A 32 28.37 12.54 43.33
CA MET A 32 27.02 12.49 42.75
C MET A 32 27.03 11.97 41.32
N ARG A 33 28.00 12.39 40.51
CA ARG A 33 28.21 11.88 39.14
C ARG A 33 28.45 10.38 39.14
N LEU A 34 29.36 9.88 39.97
CA LEU A 34 29.69 8.45 40.08
C LEU A 34 28.50 7.62 40.60
N VAL A 35 27.75 8.14 41.58
CA VAL A 35 26.53 7.49 42.07
C VAL A 35 25.49 7.40 40.95
N ALA A 36 25.21 8.52 40.27
CA ALA A 36 24.27 8.54 39.15
C ALA A 36 24.67 7.54 38.05
N GLN A 37 25.95 7.51 37.67
CA GLN A 37 26.49 6.58 36.68
C GLN A 37 26.31 5.11 37.10
N GLY A 38 26.67 4.76 38.34
CA GLY A 38 26.58 3.38 38.82
C GLY A 38 25.15 2.85 38.88
N TRP A 39 24.21 3.70 39.30
CA TRP A 39 22.79 3.34 39.33
C TRP A 39 22.17 3.27 37.93
N LEU A 40 22.41 4.25 37.07
CA LEU A 40 21.83 4.29 35.72
C LEU A 40 22.36 3.18 34.81
N ALA A 41 23.52 2.61 35.10
CA ALA A 41 24.02 1.40 34.43
C ALA A 41 23.12 0.16 34.65
N HIS A 42 22.19 0.20 35.62
CA HIS A 42 21.29 -0.90 35.97
C HIS A 42 19.81 -0.51 35.96
N LEU A 43 19.50 0.78 35.71
CA LEU A 43 18.14 1.30 35.68
C LEU A 43 17.73 1.60 34.24
N GLY A 44 16.47 1.32 33.91
CA GLY A 44 15.86 1.82 32.67
C GLY A 44 15.62 3.33 32.70
N PRO A 45 14.90 3.88 31.71
CA PRO A 45 14.51 5.29 31.70
C PRO A 45 13.87 5.73 33.02
N VAL A 46 14.36 6.84 33.59
CA VAL A 46 13.89 7.37 34.87
C VAL A 46 13.82 8.90 34.83
N THR A 47 12.81 9.49 35.46
CA THR A 47 12.71 10.96 35.59
C THR A 47 13.64 11.46 36.71
N GLY A 48 14.11 12.71 36.61
CA GLY A 48 14.99 13.32 37.63
C GLY A 48 14.39 13.27 39.03
N GLY A 49 13.11 13.63 39.16
CA GLY A 49 12.39 13.59 40.43
C GLY A 49 12.19 12.18 40.98
N ALA A 50 11.93 11.18 40.14
CA ALA A 50 11.86 9.78 40.59
C ALA A 50 13.22 9.28 41.08
N PHE A 51 14.30 9.64 40.38
CA PHE A 51 15.64 9.25 40.75
C PHE A 51 16.10 9.92 42.06
N SER A 52 15.77 11.20 42.25
CA SER A 52 15.98 11.94 43.50
C SER A 52 15.29 11.29 44.70
N LYS A 53 14.03 10.87 44.54
CA LYS A 53 13.28 10.15 45.58
C LYS A 53 13.93 8.81 45.94
N THR A 54 14.35 8.05 44.94
CA THR A 54 14.99 6.72 45.14
C THR A 54 16.31 6.82 45.89
N LEU A 55 17.11 7.86 45.63
CA LEU A 55 18.42 8.04 46.28
C LEU A 55 18.36 8.87 47.57
N HIS A 56 17.21 9.45 47.90
CA HIS A 56 17.05 10.40 49.01
C HIS A 56 18.05 11.57 48.95
N LEU A 57 18.34 12.07 47.74
CA LEU A 57 19.27 13.16 47.49
C LEU A 57 18.56 14.37 46.86
N PRO A 58 19.06 15.61 47.06
CA PRO A 58 18.47 16.80 46.46
C PRO A 58 18.43 16.70 44.93
N GLU A 59 17.26 16.97 44.34
CA GLU A 59 17.04 16.87 42.89
C GLU A 59 18.00 17.75 42.09
N ALA A 60 18.33 18.95 42.58
CA ALA A 60 19.29 19.85 41.92
C ALA A 60 20.70 19.25 41.81
N GLU A 61 21.16 18.52 42.83
CA GLU A 61 22.50 17.91 42.83
C GLU A 61 22.55 16.70 41.89
N ILE A 62 21.49 15.90 41.86
CA ILE A 62 21.35 14.80 40.90
C ILE A 62 21.27 15.32 39.48
N HIS A 63 20.43 16.33 39.23
CA HIS A 63 20.27 16.92 37.91
C HIS A 63 21.60 17.45 37.34
N ALA A 64 22.42 18.11 38.17
CA ALA A 64 23.76 18.55 37.76
C ALA A 64 24.66 17.37 37.32
N GLY A 65 24.63 16.25 38.07
CA GLY A 65 25.34 15.03 37.70
C GLY A 65 24.83 14.40 36.39
N LEU A 66 23.51 14.39 36.19
CA LEU A 66 22.88 13.87 34.97
C LEU A 66 23.25 14.68 33.72
N VAL A 67 23.17 16.01 33.81
CA VAL A 67 23.57 16.93 32.73
C VAL A 67 25.05 16.73 32.36
N ARG A 68 25.92 16.54 33.36
CA ARG A 68 27.33 16.28 33.12
C ARG A 68 27.57 14.94 32.41
N LEU A 69 26.86 13.90 32.82
CA LEU A 69 26.94 12.59 32.16
C LEU A 69 26.33 12.59 30.74
N GLU A 70 25.34 13.44 30.46
CA GLU A 70 24.83 13.71 29.10
C GLU A 70 25.89 14.44 28.26
N ALA A 71 26.55 15.46 28.82
CA ALA A 71 27.66 16.15 28.14
C ALA A 71 28.85 15.23 27.83
N GLU A 72 29.11 14.24 28.70
CA GLU A 72 30.10 13.16 28.49
C GLU A 72 29.62 12.09 27.48
N GLY A 73 28.35 12.13 27.03
CA GLY A 73 27.76 11.19 26.09
C GLY A 73 27.39 9.82 26.67
N SER A 74 27.45 9.66 28.00
CA SER A 74 27.13 8.41 28.71
C SER A 74 25.62 8.23 28.91
N LEU A 75 24.90 9.34 29.11
CA LEU A 75 23.44 9.35 29.24
C LEU A 75 22.78 9.98 28.03
N LEU A 76 21.53 9.58 27.79
CA LEU A 76 20.62 10.22 26.86
C LEU A 76 19.40 10.74 27.61
N ARG A 77 18.95 11.92 27.21
CA ARG A 77 17.75 12.58 27.70
C ARG A 77 16.66 12.51 26.63
N GLY A 78 15.45 12.13 27.01
CA GLY A 78 14.34 12.00 26.07
C GLY A 78 13.05 11.51 26.73
N GLU A 79 12.02 11.30 25.92
CA GLU A 79 10.74 10.71 26.35
C GLU A 79 10.72 9.24 25.93
N PHE A 80 11.05 8.32 26.84
CA PHE A 80 11.23 6.90 26.48
C PHE A 80 10.01 6.05 26.86
N THR A 81 9.50 6.21 28.09
CA THR A 81 8.34 5.45 28.59
C THR A 81 7.15 6.32 28.93
N ARG A 82 7.38 7.60 29.23
CA ARG A 82 6.36 8.59 29.58
C ARG A 82 6.54 9.84 28.74
N ARG A 83 5.48 10.65 28.64
CA ARG A 83 5.52 12.01 28.05
C ARG A 83 6.15 13.02 29.00
N GLU A 84 7.24 12.63 29.65
CA GLU A 84 8.03 13.42 30.58
C GLU A 84 9.52 13.18 30.28
N THR A 85 10.36 14.15 30.61
CA THR A 85 11.80 14.05 30.38
C THR A 85 12.44 13.00 31.28
N GLU A 86 12.96 11.94 30.67
CA GLU A 86 13.65 10.83 31.30
C GLU A 86 15.13 10.80 30.91
N TRP A 87 15.92 10.19 31.79
CA TRP A 87 17.35 9.95 31.62
C TRP A 87 17.59 8.45 31.54
N CYS A 88 18.40 8.02 30.58
CA CYS A 88 18.75 6.60 30.43
C CYS A 88 20.21 6.45 30.01
N ASP A 89 20.86 5.39 30.50
CA ASP A 89 22.19 5.01 30.02
C ASP A 89 22.11 4.60 28.55
N ARG A 90 22.98 5.20 27.72
CA ARG A 90 23.01 4.96 26.28
C ARG A 90 23.19 3.48 25.92
N ARG A 91 23.89 2.71 26.75
CA ARG A 91 24.18 1.28 26.55
C ARG A 91 22.94 0.41 26.81
N LEU A 92 21.98 0.89 27.60
CA LEU A 92 20.78 0.14 27.97
C LEU A 92 19.62 0.35 27.00
N LEU A 93 19.54 1.47 26.28
CA LEU A 93 18.41 1.76 25.39
C LEU A 93 18.18 0.66 24.33
N ALA A 94 19.22 0.26 23.60
CA ALA A 94 19.08 -0.76 22.56
C ALA A 94 18.68 -2.14 23.12
N PRO A 95 19.28 -2.66 24.23
CA PRO A 95 18.80 -3.84 24.92
C PRO A 95 17.35 -3.74 25.40
N ILE A 96 16.97 -2.64 26.06
CA ILE A 96 15.61 -2.41 26.58
C ILE A 96 14.62 -2.45 25.41
N HIS A 97 14.89 -1.69 24.34
CA HIS A 97 14.05 -1.65 23.17
C HIS A 97 13.88 -3.04 22.53
N ARG A 98 14.97 -3.77 22.33
CA ARG A 98 14.93 -5.14 21.78
C ARG A 98 14.14 -6.11 22.66
N LEU A 99 14.27 -6.02 23.99
CA LEU A 99 13.53 -6.85 24.93
C LEU A 99 12.04 -6.50 24.93
N THR A 100 11.70 -5.21 24.88
CA THR A 100 10.33 -4.72 24.75
C THR A 100 9.68 -5.22 23.46
N LEU A 101 10.34 -5.06 22.32
CA LEU A 101 9.88 -5.62 21.04
C LEU A 101 9.74 -7.15 21.11
N GLY A 102 10.70 -7.83 21.73
CA GLY A 102 10.65 -9.28 21.93
C GLY A 102 9.48 -9.76 22.80
N ALA A 103 9.12 -9.01 23.83
CA ALA A 103 7.95 -9.27 24.67
C ALA A 103 6.66 -9.03 23.88
N LEU A 104 6.53 -7.87 23.22
CA LEU A 104 5.38 -7.52 22.38
C LEU A 104 5.14 -8.55 21.27
N ARG A 105 6.21 -9.12 20.70
CA ARG A 105 6.12 -10.20 19.70
C ARG A 105 5.54 -11.49 20.24
N LYS A 106 5.84 -11.83 21.50
CA LYS A 106 5.33 -13.03 22.16
C LYS A 106 3.85 -12.91 22.53
N GLU A 107 3.35 -11.69 22.71
CA GLU A 107 1.93 -11.40 22.97
C GLU A 107 1.05 -11.45 21.70
N ILE A 108 1.65 -11.69 20.53
CA ILE A 108 0.89 -11.79 19.29
C ILE A 108 0.25 -13.18 19.23
N GLU A 109 -1.07 -13.20 19.37
CA GLU A 109 -1.89 -14.35 19.03
C GLU A 109 -2.22 -14.29 17.53
N PRO A 110 -1.72 -15.23 16.72
CA PRO A 110 -2.01 -15.27 15.30
C PRO A 110 -3.49 -15.59 15.03
N VAL A 111 -3.97 -15.17 13.87
CA VAL A 111 -5.30 -15.50 13.34
C VAL A 111 -5.17 -16.48 12.18
N THR A 112 -6.24 -17.21 11.89
CA THR A 112 -6.30 -18.06 10.70
C THR A 112 -6.36 -17.22 9.41
N PRO A 113 -5.96 -17.77 8.25
CA PRO A 113 -6.07 -17.08 6.97
C PRO A 113 -7.50 -16.61 6.64
N ALA A 114 -8.52 -17.39 7.02
CA ALA A 114 -9.92 -17.03 6.82
C ALA A 114 -10.34 -15.84 7.71
N GLU A 115 -9.91 -15.81 8.97
CA GLU A 115 -10.17 -14.66 9.86
C GLU A 115 -9.48 -13.39 9.38
N PHE A 116 -8.22 -13.51 8.91
CA PHE A 116 -7.50 -12.41 8.29
C PHE A 116 -8.24 -11.91 7.05
N MET A 117 -8.67 -12.80 6.16
CA MET A 117 -9.40 -12.42 4.95
C MET A 117 -10.75 -11.75 5.27
N ARG A 118 -11.50 -12.28 6.25
CA ARG A 118 -12.75 -11.66 6.71
C ARG A 118 -12.52 -10.23 7.18
N TRP A 119 -11.50 -10.01 8.00
CA TRP A 119 -11.14 -8.68 8.45
C TRP A 119 -10.67 -7.79 7.30
N LEU A 120 -9.86 -8.32 6.37
CA LEU A 120 -9.31 -7.58 5.24
C LEU A 120 -10.39 -7.06 4.27
N LEU A 121 -11.47 -7.84 4.06
CA LEU A 121 -12.63 -7.40 3.28
C LEU A 121 -13.29 -6.14 3.87
N GLY A 122 -13.36 -6.05 5.21
CA GLY A 122 -13.84 -4.84 5.89
C GLY A 122 -12.80 -3.72 5.94
N TRP A 123 -11.52 -4.06 6.15
CA TRP A 123 -10.40 -3.11 6.14
C TRP A 123 -10.29 -2.36 4.82
N GLN A 124 -10.58 -3.04 3.70
CA GLN A 124 -10.62 -2.45 2.37
C GLN A 124 -12.00 -2.00 1.91
N HIS A 125 -12.95 -1.81 2.84
CA HIS A 125 -14.26 -1.20 2.57
C HIS A 125 -15.19 -1.97 1.63
N VAL A 126 -14.96 -3.26 1.41
CA VAL A 126 -15.79 -4.10 0.52
C VAL A 126 -16.99 -4.70 1.24
N GLY A 127 -16.91 -4.90 2.57
CA GLY A 127 -18.06 -5.36 3.35
C GLY A 127 -19.18 -4.31 3.40
N GLU A 128 -20.44 -4.75 3.39
CA GLU A 128 -21.62 -3.86 3.25
C GLU A 128 -21.64 -2.70 4.25
N ARG A 129 -21.18 -2.93 5.48
CA ARG A 129 -21.18 -1.93 6.57
C ARG A 129 -19.92 -1.06 6.62
N THR A 130 -18.97 -1.31 5.73
CA THR A 130 -17.66 -0.65 5.70
C THR A 130 -17.45 0.24 4.49
N GLN A 131 -18.41 0.25 3.56
CA GLN A 131 -18.34 1.03 2.33
C GLN A 131 -18.23 2.53 2.61
N LEU A 132 -17.39 3.18 1.83
CA LEU A 132 -17.16 4.61 1.87
C LEU A 132 -18.24 5.36 1.08
N ILE A 133 -18.37 6.67 1.31
CA ILE A 133 -19.43 7.49 0.71
C ILE A 133 -18.85 8.79 0.15
N GLY A 134 -19.34 9.18 -1.04
CA GLY A 134 -19.03 10.46 -1.68
C GLY A 134 -17.58 10.62 -2.14
N GLU A 135 -17.21 11.85 -2.48
CA GLU A 135 -15.88 12.18 -3.04
C GLU A 135 -14.73 11.89 -2.06
N ARG A 136 -14.89 12.21 -0.77
CA ARG A 136 -13.91 11.85 0.26
C ARG A 136 -13.71 10.34 0.35
N GLY A 137 -14.79 9.56 0.19
CA GLY A 137 -14.69 8.11 0.12
C GLY A 137 -13.87 7.62 -1.07
N VAL A 138 -13.99 8.27 -2.24
CA VAL A 138 -13.18 7.91 -3.42
C VAL A 138 -11.71 8.21 -3.14
N PHE A 139 -11.41 9.37 -2.55
CA PHE A 139 -10.05 9.73 -2.17
C PHE A 139 -9.43 8.69 -1.21
N GLU A 140 -10.14 8.32 -0.14
CA GLU A 140 -9.65 7.32 0.83
C GLU A 140 -9.46 5.93 0.19
N ALA A 141 -10.40 5.49 -0.65
CA ALA A 141 -10.25 4.23 -1.39
C ALA A 141 -9.02 4.24 -2.29
N ILE A 142 -8.78 5.34 -3.03
CA ILE A 142 -7.60 5.49 -3.88
C ILE A 142 -6.33 5.57 -3.04
N ARG A 143 -6.34 6.32 -1.94
CA ARG A 143 -5.19 6.43 -1.04
C ARG A 143 -4.78 5.07 -0.48
N GLN A 144 -5.73 4.20 -0.18
CA GLN A 144 -5.46 2.84 0.27
C GLN A 144 -4.97 1.92 -0.87
N LEU A 145 -5.52 2.08 -2.08
CA LEU A 145 -5.21 1.25 -3.25
C LEU A 145 -4.06 1.78 -4.13
N GLN A 146 -3.49 2.94 -3.79
CA GLN A 146 -2.56 3.64 -4.67
C GLN A 146 -1.37 2.75 -5.04
N GLY A 147 -0.97 2.77 -6.31
CA GLY A 147 0.12 1.93 -6.82
C GLY A 147 -0.22 0.46 -7.07
N PHE A 148 -1.43 -0.01 -6.74
CA PHE A 148 -1.93 -1.28 -7.26
C PHE A 148 -2.22 -1.13 -8.75
N GLU A 149 -1.82 -2.08 -9.59
CA GLU A 149 -2.18 -2.07 -11.00
C GLU A 149 -3.31 -3.05 -11.32
N ALA A 150 -4.39 -2.52 -11.87
CA ALA A 150 -5.53 -3.31 -12.34
C ALA A 150 -5.90 -2.91 -13.78
N PRO A 151 -6.58 -3.80 -14.53
CA PRO A 151 -7.15 -3.47 -15.83
C PRO A 151 -7.97 -2.16 -15.78
N ALA A 152 -7.72 -1.26 -16.73
CA ALA A 152 -8.34 0.07 -16.75
C ALA A 152 -9.88 0.02 -16.70
N ASN A 153 -10.49 -0.98 -17.35
CA ASN A 153 -11.95 -1.19 -17.36
C ASN A 153 -12.53 -1.72 -16.03
N SER A 154 -11.71 -2.29 -15.15
CA SER A 154 -12.13 -2.86 -13.85
C SER A 154 -12.20 -1.82 -12.74
N TRP A 155 -11.39 -0.77 -12.80
CA TRP A 155 -11.26 0.20 -11.70
C TRP A 155 -12.58 0.77 -11.20
N GLU A 156 -13.36 1.39 -12.07
CA GLU A 156 -14.60 2.05 -11.63
C GLU A 156 -15.71 1.05 -11.32
N ARG A 157 -15.93 0.09 -12.22
CA ARG A 157 -17.10 -0.81 -12.18
C ARG A 157 -16.96 -1.95 -11.19
N GLU A 158 -15.74 -2.39 -10.94
CA GLU A 158 -15.48 -3.62 -10.19
C GLU A 158 -14.74 -3.35 -8.87
N ILE A 159 -13.81 -2.38 -8.84
CA ILE A 159 -12.95 -2.12 -7.66
C ILE A 159 -13.53 -0.99 -6.81
N LEU A 160 -13.76 0.20 -7.38
CA LEU A 160 -14.28 1.37 -6.66
C LEU A 160 -15.76 1.20 -6.33
N ALA A 161 -16.60 0.77 -7.28
CA ALA A 161 -18.03 0.54 -7.03
C ALA A 161 -18.31 -0.50 -5.94
N ARG A 162 -17.34 -1.37 -5.61
CA ARG A 162 -17.45 -2.33 -4.49
C ARG A 162 -17.06 -1.73 -3.14
N ARG A 163 -16.22 -0.69 -3.13
CA ARG A 163 -15.75 0.00 -1.92
C ARG A 163 -16.60 1.21 -1.53
N LEU A 164 -17.45 1.66 -2.44
CA LEU A 164 -18.26 2.87 -2.28
C LEU A 164 -19.74 2.60 -2.41
N SER A 165 -20.51 3.10 -1.45
CA SER A 165 -21.96 3.15 -1.55
C SER A 165 -22.36 4.34 -2.44
N GLY A 166 -22.99 4.05 -3.58
CA GLY A 166 -23.41 5.08 -4.55
C GLY A 166 -22.27 5.77 -5.30
N TYR A 167 -21.28 5.00 -5.78
CA TYR A 167 -20.16 5.54 -6.58
C TYR A 167 -20.65 6.36 -7.80
N ASP A 168 -20.21 7.61 -7.89
CA ASP A 168 -20.38 8.47 -9.06
C ASP A 168 -19.00 8.71 -9.74
N PRO A 169 -18.83 8.38 -11.03
CA PRO A 169 -17.62 8.69 -11.81
C PRO A 169 -17.18 10.15 -11.77
N GLU A 170 -18.10 11.09 -11.52
CA GLU A 170 -17.77 12.52 -11.42
C GLU A 170 -16.86 12.82 -10.22
N PHE A 171 -16.97 12.07 -9.12
CA PHE A 171 -16.09 12.24 -7.95
C PHE A 171 -14.62 11.97 -8.31
N LEU A 172 -14.36 10.90 -9.05
CA LEU A 172 -13.02 10.58 -9.54
C LEU A 172 -12.51 11.65 -10.51
N ASP A 173 -13.36 12.12 -11.42
CA ASP A 173 -12.98 13.16 -12.38
C ASP A 173 -12.59 14.46 -11.68
N ARG A 174 -13.35 14.89 -10.65
CA ARG A 174 -13.03 16.10 -9.87
C ARG A 174 -11.69 15.98 -9.14
N LEU A 175 -11.42 14.84 -8.52
CA LEU A 175 -10.14 14.59 -7.83
C LEU A 175 -8.95 14.58 -8.80
N CYS A 176 -9.13 14.02 -10.00
CA CYS A 176 -8.11 14.04 -11.04
C CYS A 176 -7.89 15.48 -11.57
N LEU A 177 -8.96 16.20 -11.90
CA LEU A 177 -8.91 17.56 -12.44
C LEU A 177 -8.34 18.57 -11.44
N ALA A 178 -8.61 18.38 -10.14
CA ALA A 178 -8.02 19.16 -9.06
C ALA A 178 -6.52 18.89 -8.88
N GLY A 179 -5.97 17.87 -9.55
CA GLY A 179 -4.58 17.46 -9.40
C GLY A 179 -4.28 16.68 -8.13
N THR A 180 -5.30 16.33 -7.32
CA THR A 180 -5.12 15.54 -6.10
C THR A 180 -4.78 14.09 -6.42
N VAL A 181 -5.49 13.52 -7.40
CA VAL A 181 -5.30 12.14 -7.87
C VAL A 181 -4.63 12.15 -9.25
N GLY A 182 -3.65 11.28 -9.43
CA GLY A 182 -3.09 10.93 -10.73
C GLY A 182 -3.40 9.48 -11.09
N TRP A 183 -3.21 9.13 -12.35
CA TRP A 183 -3.30 7.76 -12.82
C TRP A 183 -2.24 7.50 -13.89
N GLY A 184 -1.83 6.25 -14.03
CA GLY A 184 -0.80 5.88 -15.00
C GLY A 184 -0.44 4.41 -14.90
N ARG A 185 0.47 3.97 -15.77
CA ARG A 185 1.08 2.65 -15.69
C ARG A 185 2.53 2.79 -15.28
N PHE A 186 2.93 1.93 -14.38
CA PHE A 186 4.11 2.00 -13.55
C PHE A 186 4.94 0.71 -13.67
N SER A 187 4.28 -0.44 -13.80
CA SER A 187 4.97 -1.70 -14.05
C SER A 187 5.58 -1.74 -15.44
N PRO A 188 6.80 -2.30 -15.56
CA PRO A 188 7.41 -2.52 -16.87
C PRO A 188 6.49 -3.39 -17.73
N VAL A 189 6.47 -3.13 -19.03
CA VAL A 189 5.73 -3.96 -19.99
C VAL A 189 6.36 -5.36 -20.00
N SER A 190 5.74 -6.30 -19.28
CA SER A 190 6.24 -7.67 -19.11
C SER A 190 6.46 -8.36 -20.45
N ARG A 191 7.61 -9.04 -20.60
CA ARG A 191 7.97 -9.87 -21.77
C ARG A 191 6.94 -10.99 -22.06
N ARG A 192 6.11 -11.39 -21.07
CA ARG A 192 5.00 -12.35 -21.23
C ARG A 192 3.77 -11.77 -21.94
N ALA A 193 3.39 -10.52 -21.65
CA ALA A 193 2.38 -9.80 -22.44
C ALA A 193 2.82 -9.58 -23.91
N MET A 194 4.12 -9.78 -24.14
CA MET A 194 4.81 -9.69 -25.43
C MET A 194 5.00 -11.06 -26.13
N GLY A 195 4.34 -12.13 -25.64
CA GLY A 195 4.31 -13.45 -26.31
C GLY A 195 5.52 -14.35 -26.08
N GLY A 196 6.36 -14.11 -25.08
CA GLY A 196 7.48 -15.00 -24.73
C GLY A 196 7.00 -16.32 -24.09
N ALA A 197 7.55 -17.45 -24.55
CA ALA A 197 7.26 -18.78 -24.02
C ALA A 197 7.61 -18.90 -22.51
N PRO A 198 6.87 -19.71 -21.73
CA PRO A 198 7.15 -19.90 -20.31
C PRO A 198 8.39 -20.79 -20.14
N GLY A 199 9.51 -20.25 -19.65
CA GLY A 199 10.70 -21.08 -19.43
C GLY A 199 11.85 -20.52 -18.59
N ASP A 200 11.99 -19.21 -18.38
CA ASP A 200 13.28 -18.65 -17.90
C ASP A 200 13.22 -17.77 -16.64
N ASP A 201 12.14 -17.85 -15.84
CA ASP A 201 12.08 -17.15 -14.55
C ASP A 201 12.68 -18.02 -13.42
N SER A 202 13.94 -18.43 -13.57
CA SER A 202 14.78 -18.90 -12.45
C SER A 202 15.80 -17.81 -12.12
N ALA A 203 15.35 -16.82 -11.34
CA ALA A 203 16.26 -15.91 -10.65
C ALA A 203 16.97 -16.64 -9.49
N SER A 204 17.84 -17.59 -9.85
CA SER A 204 18.86 -18.19 -8.99
C SER A 204 19.87 -18.92 -9.89
N GLY A 205 21.01 -18.31 -10.18
CA GLY A 205 22.07 -18.99 -10.92
C GLY A 205 23.13 -18.04 -11.43
N MET A 206 24.36 -18.26 -10.97
CA MET A 206 25.60 -17.70 -11.49
C MET A 206 25.64 -17.66 -13.03
N PRO A 207 26.37 -16.72 -13.65
CA PRO A 207 26.60 -16.79 -15.09
C PRO A 207 27.27 -18.14 -15.42
N ALA A 208 26.70 -18.87 -16.37
CA ALA A 208 27.31 -20.07 -16.92
C ALA A 208 28.69 -19.72 -17.52
N PRO A 209 29.66 -20.67 -17.52
CA PRO A 209 30.98 -20.41 -18.08
C PRO A 209 30.89 -20.08 -19.57
N PHE A 210 31.66 -19.07 -19.99
CA PHE A 210 31.86 -18.71 -21.38
C PHE A 210 32.45 -19.89 -22.16
N ASP A 211 31.72 -20.40 -23.16
CA ASP A 211 32.22 -21.38 -24.12
C ASP A 211 32.83 -20.64 -25.32
N PHE A 212 34.16 -20.68 -25.44
CA PHE A 212 34.91 -20.21 -26.60
C PHE A 212 34.95 -21.31 -27.66
N ALA A 213 33.94 -21.39 -28.53
CA ALA A 213 34.09 -22.08 -29.81
C ALA A 213 32.98 -21.73 -30.81
N GLN A 214 33.42 -21.33 -32.01
CA GLN A 214 32.67 -21.14 -33.25
C GLN A 214 31.95 -19.79 -33.43
N GLY A 215 32.56 -18.96 -34.28
CA GLY A 215 32.01 -17.70 -34.77
C GLY A 215 30.72 -17.90 -35.56
N ARG A 216 29.59 -17.73 -34.88
CA ARG A 216 28.34 -17.33 -35.51
C ARG A 216 28.19 -15.83 -35.33
N GLU A 217 28.05 -15.12 -36.45
CA GLU A 217 27.69 -13.71 -36.46
C GLU A 217 26.44 -13.46 -35.59
N PRO A 218 26.36 -12.32 -34.88
CA PRO A 218 25.23 -12.03 -34.03
C PRO A 218 23.99 -11.82 -34.92
N VAL A 219 23.13 -12.83 -34.97
CA VAL A 219 21.79 -12.75 -35.58
C VAL A 219 21.08 -11.52 -35.02
N GLU A 220 20.66 -10.63 -35.91
CA GLU A 220 19.89 -9.42 -35.59
C GLU A 220 18.81 -9.74 -34.55
N ARG A 221 18.91 -9.09 -33.40
CA ARG A 221 17.93 -9.21 -32.31
C ARG A 221 16.57 -8.80 -32.86
N GLN A 222 15.67 -9.77 -33.01
CA GLN A 222 14.28 -9.57 -33.44
C GLN A 222 13.68 -8.33 -32.78
N ALA A 223 13.34 -7.34 -33.60
CA ALA A 223 12.67 -6.12 -33.18
C ALA A 223 11.46 -6.49 -32.31
N GLY A 224 11.45 -5.98 -31.07
CA GLY A 224 10.42 -6.33 -30.09
C GLY A 224 9.01 -6.07 -30.64
N ARG A 225 8.09 -7.03 -30.45
CA ARG A 225 6.70 -6.93 -30.89
C ARG A 225 6.07 -5.62 -30.39
N ARG A 226 5.38 -4.89 -31.28
CA ARG A 226 4.68 -3.63 -30.94
C ARG A 226 3.62 -3.84 -29.87
N VAL A 227 3.43 -2.85 -29.00
CA VAL A 227 2.47 -2.90 -27.91
C VAL A 227 1.07 -2.58 -28.46
N ALA A 228 0.13 -3.52 -28.32
CA ALA A 228 -1.23 -3.35 -28.81
C ALA A 228 -2.14 -2.71 -27.74
N PRO A 229 -2.78 -1.57 -28.06
CA PRO A 229 -3.90 -1.00 -27.32
C PRO A 229 -5.00 -1.99 -26.89
N THR A 230 -5.13 -2.29 -25.59
CA THR A 230 -6.27 -3.06 -25.07
C THR A 230 -6.91 -2.41 -23.85
N SER A 231 -8.24 -2.50 -23.70
CA SER A 231 -9.01 -2.00 -22.54
C SER A 231 -8.64 -2.65 -21.21
N VAL A 232 -7.87 -3.73 -21.26
CA VAL A 232 -7.35 -4.48 -20.11
C VAL A 232 -5.91 -4.07 -19.75
N SER A 233 -5.41 -2.99 -20.35
CA SER A 233 -4.10 -2.45 -20.00
C SER A 233 -4.10 -2.07 -18.51
N PRO A 234 -3.10 -2.54 -17.73
CA PRO A 234 -3.02 -2.25 -16.31
C PRO A 234 -2.69 -0.77 -16.10
N ILE A 235 -3.41 -0.16 -15.17
CA ILE A 235 -3.13 1.19 -14.66
C ILE A 235 -3.27 1.18 -13.13
N ALA A 236 -2.62 2.14 -12.48
CA ALA A 236 -2.79 2.45 -11.07
C ALA A 236 -3.26 3.90 -10.91
N PHE A 237 -4.01 4.15 -9.85
CA PHE A 237 -4.21 5.50 -9.32
C PHE A 237 -3.17 5.81 -8.25
N PHE A 238 -2.94 7.10 -7.99
CA PHE A 238 -2.04 7.56 -6.95
C PHE A 238 -2.43 8.93 -6.41
N ILE A 239 -2.10 9.20 -5.15
CA ILE A 239 -2.22 10.54 -4.56
C ILE A 239 -0.94 11.29 -4.89
N ARG A 240 -1.04 12.43 -5.59
CA ARG A 240 0.15 13.11 -6.13
C ARG A 240 1.13 13.55 -5.04
N GLU A 241 0.62 13.96 -3.88
CA GLU A 241 1.41 14.41 -2.74
C GLU A 241 2.09 13.25 -1.98
N GLU A 242 1.63 12.01 -2.17
CA GLU A 242 2.12 10.82 -1.45
C GLU A 242 2.86 9.84 -2.38
N ALA A 243 3.02 10.19 -3.66
CA ALA A 243 3.54 9.33 -4.70
C ALA A 243 5.07 9.31 -4.80
N ASP A 244 5.78 9.56 -3.70
CA ASP A 244 7.24 9.37 -3.65
C ASP A 244 7.63 7.94 -3.99
N TRP A 245 6.75 6.97 -3.74
CA TRP A 245 6.91 5.59 -4.19
C TRP A 245 6.95 5.44 -5.72
N ALA A 246 6.37 6.38 -6.47
CA ALA A 246 6.36 6.34 -7.92
C ALA A 246 7.72 6.74 -8.52
N SER A 247 8.58 7.44 -7.77
CA SER A 247 9.93 7.83 -8.22
C SER A 247 10.92 6.66 -8.27
N ALA A 248 10.71 5.59 -7.50
CA ALA A 248 11.47 4.33 -7.61
C ALA A 248 11.20 3.58 -8.91
N HIS A 249 10.24 4.03 -9.73
CA HIS A 249 10.22 3.62 -11.12
C HIS A 249 11.44 4.23 -11.81
N THR A 250 12.52 3.45 -11.78
CA THR A 250 13.55 3.47 -12.80
C THR A 250 12.83 3.53 -14.13
N ARG A 251 12.83 4.70 -14.79
CA ARG A 251 12.44 4.90 -16.19
C ARG A 251 13.00 3.71 -16.96
N PRO A 252 12.20 2.68 -17.31
CA PRO A 252 12.73 1.60 -18.12
C PRO A 252 13.18 2.29 -19.39
N VAL A 253 14.50 2.21 -19.65
CA VAL A 253 15.26 2.93 -20.68
C VAL A 253 14.31 3.44 -21.77
N LEU A 254 13.97 4.74 -21.74
CA LEU A 254 13.05 5.38 -22.68
C LEU A 254 13.39 5.00 -24.12
N GLU A 255 14.67 4.76 -24.41
CA GLU A 255 15.17 4.29 -25.71
C GLU A 255 14.62 2.91 -26.11
N ASP A 256 14.53 1.95 -25.18
CA ASP A 256 14.03 0.59 -25.46
C ASP A 256 12.51 0.57 -25.67
N LEU A 257 11.78 1.44 -24.98
CA LEU A 257 10.33 1.61 -25.17
C LEU A 257 10.03 2.39 -26.46
N SER A 258 10.81 3.44 -26.75
CA SER A 258 10.64 4.26 -27.96
C SER A 258 10.81 3.42 -29.23
N ARG A 259 11.74 2.45 -29.25
CA ARG A 259 11.91 1.50 -30.36
C ARG A 259 10.71 0.57 -30.61
N ARG A 260 9.78 0.47 -29.65
CA ARG A 260 8.60 -0.41 -29.70
C ARG A 260 7.30 0.35 -30.00
N LEU A 261 7.36 1.68 -30.03
CA LEU A 261 6.23 2.54 -30.35
C LEU A 261 5.99 2.59 -31.86
N SER A 262 4.75 2.84 -32.25
CA SER A 262 4.45 3.31 -33.61
C SER A 262 5.11 4.68 -33.87
N ALA A 263 5.43 4.96 -35.14
CA ALA A 263 6.01 6.25 -35.52
C ALA A 263 5.11 7.44 -35.13
N ALA A 264 3.79 7.26 -35.23
CA ALA A 264 2.83 8.27 -34.80
C ALA A 264 2.82 8.46 -33.27
N ALA A 265 2.93 7.38 -32.48
CA ALA A 265 3.03 7.49 -31.03
C ALA A 265 4.35 8.14 -30.58
N ALA A 266 5.46 7.86 -31.26
CA ALA A 266 6.74 8.51 -31.01
C ALA A 266 6.68 10.03 -31.28
N GLU A 267 6.03 10.45 -32.37
CA GLU A 267 5.81 11.87 -32.69
C GLU A 267 4.97 12.58 -31.62
N VAL A 268 3.89 11.94 -31.14
CA VAL A 268 3.07 12.48 -30.04
C VAL A 268 3.87 12.58 -28.74
N LEU A 269 4.73 11.60 -28.46
CA LEU A 269 5.61 11.62 -27.29
C LEU A 269 6.62 12.77 -27.36
N GLU A 270 7.24 12.97 -28.52
CA GLU A 270 8.16 14.08 -28.79
C GLU A 270 7.48 15.45 -28.66
N PHE A 271 6.26 15.56 -29.19
CA PHE A 271 5.44 16.76 -29.05
C PHE A 271 5.19 17.10 -27.57
N LEU A 272 4.78 16.11 -26.77
CA LEU A 272 4.56 16.30 -25.33
C LEU A 272 5.86 16.61 -24.58
N GLY A 273 7.00 16.05 -25.00
CA GLY A 273 8.31 16.35 -24.43
C GLY A 273 8.78 17.79 -24.69
N SER A 274 8.48 18.33 -25.86
CA SER A 274 8.89 19.68 -26.28
C SER A 274 7.92 20.78 -25.83
N HIS A 275 6.61 20.50 -25.78
CA HIS A 275 5.58 21.49 -25.48
C HIS A 275 4.97 21.35 -24.08
N GLY A 276 5.30 20.26 -23.37
CA GLY A 276 4.73 19.95 -22.08
C GLY A 276 3.27 19.47 -22.15
N ALA A 277 2.56 19.60 -21.03
CA ALA A 277 1.19 19.14 -20.91
C ALA A 277 0.26 19.87 -21.90
N SER A 278 -0.36 19.12 -22.82
CA SER A 278 -1.07 19.66 -23.99
C SER A 278 -2.50 19.14 -24.09
N PHE A 279 -3.44 19.95 -24.57
CA PHE A 279 -4.80 19.48 -24.83
C PHE A 279 -4.84 18.58 -26.08
N PHE A 280 -5.84 17.71 -26.15
CA PHE A 280 -6.02 16.82 -27.31
C PHE A 280 -6.09 17.60 -28.65
N ALA A 281 -6.76 18.75 -28.65
CA ALA A 281 -6.87 19.59 -29.85
C ALA A 281 -5.51 20.18 -30.29
N ASP A 282 -4.61 20.44 -29.34
CA ASP A 282 -3.27 20.94 -29.62
C ASP A 282 -2.38 19.83 -30.16
N LEU A 283 -2.52 18.60 -29.66
CA LEU A 283 -1.84 17.43 -30.22
C LEU A 283 -2.24 17.20 -31.68
N VAL A 284 -3.54 17.24 -31.98
CA VAL A 284 -4.07 17.10 -33.35
C VAL A 284 -3.53 18.20 -34.26
N ARG A 285 -3.56 19.46 -33.80
CA ARG A 285 -3.09 20.60 -34.59
C ARG A 285 -1.57 20.58 -34.79
N GLY A 286 -0.82 20.25 -33.74
CA GLY A 286 0.64 20.32 -33.70
C GLY A 286 1.33 19.20 -34.47
N THR A 287 0.72 18.01 -34.51
CA THR A 287 1.23 16.86 -35.29
C THR A 287 0.61 16.74 -36.68
N GLY A 288 -0.50 17.45 -36.94
CA GLY A 288 -1.24 17.32 -38.20
C GLY A 288 -1.95 15.96 -38.41
N ARG A 289 -2.01 15.11 -37.38
CA ARG A 289 -2.61 13.76 -37.43
C ARG A 289 -4.14 13.80 -37.31
N LEU A 290 -4.81 12.75 -37.79
CA LEU A 290 -6.25 12.59 -37.58
C LEU A 290 -6.57 12.34 -36.10
N LYS A 291 -7.77 12.76 -35.65
CA LYS A 291 -8.22 12.56 -34.26
C LYS A 291 -8.13 11.10 -33.81
N SER A 292 -8.57 10.16 -34.64
CA SER A 292 -8.50 8.73 -34.35
C SER A 292 -7.07 8.21 -34.25
N GLU A 293 -6.13 8.78 -35.01
CA GLU A 293 -4.71 8.43 -34.90
C GLU A 293 -4.15 8.89 -33.56
N ILE A 294 -4.45 10.12 -33.14
CA ILE A 294 -4.05 10.62 -31.81
C ILE A 294 -4.65 9.79 -30.70
N GLU A 295 -5.92 9.38 -30.80
CA GLU A 295 -6.54 8.45 -29.83
C GLU A 295 -5.78 7.12 -29.73
N MET A 296 -5.42 6.51 -30.85
CA MET A 296 -4.64 5.27 -30.88
C MET A 296 -3.23 5.48 -30.30
N CYS A 297 -2.58 6.59 -30.63
CA CYS A 297 -1.26 6.95 -30.11
C CYS A 297 -1.28 7.13 -28.60
N LEU A 298 -2.22 7.93 -28.08
CA LEU A 298 -2.37 8.15 -26.65
C LEU A 298 -2.69 6.84 -25.92
N TRP A 299 -3.52 5.97 -26.50
CA TRP A 299 -3.79 4.67 -25.92
C TRP A 299 -2.56 3.76 -25.91
N GLU A 300 -1.76 3.75 -26.98
CA GLU A 300 -0.48 3.04 -27.03
C GLU A 300 0.48 3.55 -25.95
N LEU A 301 0.61 4.88 -25.82
CA LEU A 301 1.45 5.53 -24.83
C LEU A 301 1.00 5.26 -23.38
N VAL A 302 -0.31 5.21 -23.11
CA VAL A 302 -0.85 4.79 -21.81
C VAL A 302 -0.52 3.32 -21.56
N ALA A 303 -0.71 2.46 -22.57
CA ALA A 303 -0.46 1.03 -22.44
C ALA A 303 1.01 0.72 -22.12
N VAL A 304 1.96 1.57 -22.53
CA VAL A 304 3.38 1.44 -22.15
C VAL A 304 3.78 2.22 -20.90
N GLY A 305 2.88 3.04 -20.34
CA GLY A 305 3.14 3.83 -19.13
C GLY A 305 3.96 5.10 -19.34
N LEU A 306 3.86 5.73 -20.51
CA LEU A 306 4.61 6.96 -20.82
C LEU A 306 3.79 8.25 -20.64
N VAL A 307 2.46 8.16 -20.67
CA VAL A 307 1.58 9.34 -20.55
C VAL A 307 0.48 9.14 -19.52
N THR A 308 -0.01 10.26 -19.02
CA THR A 308 -1.16 10.42 -18.12
C THR A 308 -2.03 11.58 -18.62
N ALA A 309 -3.18 11.82 -17.98
CA ALA A 309 -4.00 13.00 -18.24
C ALA A 309 -4.64 13.56 -16.97
N ASP A 310 -4.97 14.85 -16.99
CA ASP A 310 -5.64 15.57 -15.89
C ASP A 310 -7.02 14.98 -15.54
N ALA A 311 -7.70 14.29 -16.46
CA ALA A 311 -9.00 13.67 -16.21
C ALA A 311 -8.99 12.19 -16.56
N PHE A 312 -9.69 11.38 -15.76
CA PHE A 312 -9.89 9.96 -16.08
C PHE A 312 -10.90 9.74 -17.20
N ASP A 313 -11.84 10.67 -17.42
CA ASP A 313 -12.80 10.61 -18.53
C ASP A 313 -12.11 10.56 -19.91
N ASN A 314 -10.90 11.11 -20.03
CA ASN A 314 -10.04 10.93 -21.22
C ASN A 314 -9.74 9.45 -21.50
N LEU A 315 -9.40 8.69 -20.46
CA LEU A 315 -9.16 7.26 -20.59
C LEU A 315 -10.46 6.49 -20.84
N ARG A 316 -11.57 6.87 -20.18
CA ARG A 316 -12.88 6.26 -20.42
C ARG A 316 -13.30 6.36 -21.89
N ALA A 317 -13.07 7.51 -22.51
CA ALA A 317 -13.38 7.74 -23.92
C ALA A 317 -12.61 6.78 -24.84
N LEU A 318 -11.37 6.44 -24.50
CA LEU A 318 -10.56 5.51 -25.29
C LEU A 318 -10.94 4.03 -25.05
N ILE A 319 -11.31 3.67 -23.82
CA ILE A 319 -11.77 2.31 -23.44
C ILE A 319 -13.09 1.96 -24.16
N ASP A 320 -14.08 2.84 -24.10
CA ASP A 320 -15.44 2.54 -24.56
C ASP A 320 -15.60 2.80 -26.07
N ARG A 321 -15.67 1.71 -26.85
CA ARG A 321 -15.93 1.75 -28.30
C ARG A 321 -17.19 2.54 -28.67
N LYS A 322 -18.26 2.48 -27.86
CA LYS A 322 -19.54 3.18 -28.16
C LYS A 322 -19.41 4.68 -27.94
N ARG A 323 -18.61 5.11 -26.96
CA ARG A 323 -18.25 6.52 -26.79
C ARG A 323 -17.39 7.03 -27.94
N ARG A 324 -16.42 6.25 -28.41
CA ARG A 324 -15.63 6.58 -29.62
C ARG A 324 -16.52 6.78 -30.85
N ALA A 325 -17.49 5.90 -31.05
CA ALA A 325 -18.45 5.99 -32.16
C ALA A 325 -19.41 7.19 -32.01
N GLY A 326 -19.65 7.70 -30.79
CA GLY A 326 -20.61 8.77 -30.52
C GLY A 326 -22.06 8.29 -30.44
N GLU A 327 -22.27 6.99 -30.24
CA GLU A 327 -23.58 6.32 -30.26
C GLU A 327 -24.25 6.23 -28.88
N GLY A 328 -23.84 7.08 -27.93
CA GLY A 328 -24.37 7.10 -26.56
C GLY A 328 -25.77 7.73 -26.44
N ARG A 329 -26.64 7.18 -25.57
CA ARG A 329 -27.93 7.78 -25.17
C ARG A 329 -27.83 8.55 -23.83
N GLY A 330 -28.46 9.72 -23.73
CA GLY A 330 -28.62 10.47 -22.47
C GLY A 330 -27.33 11.10 -21.93
N ARG A 331 -27.05 10.95 -20.62
CA ARG A 331 -25.82 11.44 -19.91
C ARG A 331 -24.49 10.96 -20.55
N THR A 332 -24.54 10.01 -21.49
CA THR A 332 -23.39 9.53 -22.27
C THR A 332 -23.09 10.33 -23.54
N ARG A 333 -23.93 11.33 -23.89
CA ARG A 333 -23.68 12.32 -24.96
C ARG A 333 -22.75 13.44 -24.48
N ARG A 334 -21.64 13.09 -23.83
CA ARG A 334 -20.55 14.04 -23.54
C ARG A 334 -19.70 14.21 -24.82
N PRO A 335 -18.99 15.35 -24.99
CA PRO A 335 -18.09 15.55 -26.13
C PRO A 335 -17.14 14.35 -26.31
N ARG A 336 -16.80 14.02 -27.56
CA ARG A 336 -15.91 12.88 -27.91
C ARG A 336 -14.56 12.91 -27.19
N HIS A 337 -14.13 14.07 -26.70
CA HIS A 337 -12.91 14.25 -25.92
C HIS A 337 -13.23 15.05 -24.66
N SER A 338 -12.74 14.58 -23.51
CA SER A 338 -12.96 15.21 -22.21
C SER A 338 -12.07 16.45 -22.04
N THR A 339 -12.44 17.30 -21.10
CA THR A 339 -11.59 18.35 -20.53
C THR A 339 -10.33 17.74 -19.91
N GLY A 340 -9.21 18.47 -19.97
CA GLY A 340 -7.94 18.10 -19.35
C GLY A 340 -6.80 17.93 -20.34
N ARG A 341 -5.56 18.11 -19.87
CA ARG A 341 -4.35 17.98 -20.70
C ARG A 341 -3.78 16.57 -20.57
N TRP A 342 -3.13 16.13 -21.65
CA TRP A 342 -2.26 14.96 -21.65
C TRP A 342 -0.84 15.39 -21.30
N ALA A 343 -0.15 14.60 -20.49
CA ALA A 343 1.19 14.90 -20.03
C ALA A 343 2.04 13.62 -19.97
N LEU A 344 3.35 13.79 -20.00
CA LEU A 344 4.29 12.70 -19.76
C LEU A 344 4.18 12.22 -18.29
N LEU A 345 4.11 10.91 -18.10
CA LEU A 345 4.15 10.29 -16.78
C LEU A 345 5.61 10.26 -16.29
N GLY A 346 5.89 10.79 -15.10
CA GLY A 346 7.26 10.81 -14.55
C GLY A 346 8.19 11.86 -15.14
N ALA A 347 7.66 12.90 -15.81
CA ALA A 347 8.44 14.06 -16.28
C ALA A 347 8.82 15.05 -15.17
N ALA A 348 9.12 14.55 -13.96
CA ALA A 348 9.87 15.34 -13.01
C ALA A 348 11.31 15.52 -13.57
N PRO A 349 11.90 16.72 -13.51
CA PRO A 349 13.30 16.93 -13.86
C PRO A 349 14.20 15.95 -13.09
N GLU A 350 15.32 15.53 -13.69
CA GLU A 350 16.26 14.57 -13.07
C GLU A 350 16.72 14.99 -11.66
N GLU A 351 16.72 16.29 -11.38
CA GLU A 351 17.00 16.88 -10.05
C GLU A 351 15.99 16.48 -8.96
N ARG A 352 14.81 15.97 -9.32
CA ARG A 352 13.76 15.46 -8.41
C ARG A 352 13.69 13.93 -8.34
N ALA A 353 14.68 13.21 -8.88
CA ALA A 353 14.79 11.77 -8.64
C ALA A 353 14.99 11.56 -7.12
N GLY A 354 13.90 11.27 -6.42
CA GLY A 354 13.91 11.09 -4.96
C GLY A 354 14.86 9.97 -4.54
N ASP A 355 15.34 10.04 -3.30
CA ASP A 355 16.18 9.00 -2.71
C ASP A 355 15.48 7.63 -2.84
N PRO A 356 16.10 6.62 -3.50
CA PRO A 356 15.52 5.28 -3.61
C PRO A 356 15.07 4.70 -2.27
N SER A 357 15.75 5.05 -1.18
CA SER A 357 15.39 4.63 0.18
C SER A 357 14.04 5.22 0.63
N GLN A 358 13.77 6.49 0.29
CA GLN A 358 12.49 7.15 0.58
C GLN A 358 11.37 6.55 -0.24
N SER A 359 11.64 6.21 -1.50
CA SER A 359 10.62 5.61 -2.37
C SER A 359 10.21 4.21 -1.92
N VAL A 360 11.17 3.38 -1.48
CA VAL A 360 10.86 2.07 -0.87
C VAL A 360 10.10 2.26 0.45
N GLU A 361 10.45 3.27 1.26
CA GLU A 361 9.70 3.58 2.49
C GLU A 361 8.27 4.04 2.22
N SER A 362 8.06 4.89 1.21
CA SER A 362 6.74 5.32 0.75
C SER A 362 5.90 4.12 0.28
N MET A 363 6.48 3.20 -0.52
CA MET A 363 5.77 1.98 -0.93
C MET A 363 5.45 1.07 0.26
N ALA A 364 6.37 0.92 1.22
CA ALA A 364 6.10 0.14 2.43
C ALA A 364 4.89 0.69 3.21
N ARG A 365 4.77 2.02 3.31
CA ARG A 365 3.61 2.70 3.93
C ARG A 365 2.32 2.46 3.15
N VAL A 366 2.37 2.51 1.82
CA VAL A 366 1.23 2.17 0.95
C VAL A 366 0.76 0.73 1.18
N LEU A 367 1.66 -0.24 1.23
CA LEU A 367 1.33 -1.65 1.46
C LEU A 367 0.76 -1.87 2.87
N LEU A 368 1.31 -1.18 3.88
CA LEU A 368 0.78 -1.19 5.24
C LEU A 368 -0.63 -0.58 5.31
N ALA A 369 -0.89 0.53 4.63
CA ALA A 369 -2.23 1.10 4.56
C ALA A 369 -3.22 0.15 3.86
N ARG A 370 -2.78 -0.49 2.78
CA ARG A 370 -3.60 -1.39 1.96
C ARG A 370 -4.01 -2.67 2.67
N TYR A 371 -3.05 -3.34 3.29
CA TYR A 371 -3.26 -4.67 3.88
C TYR A 371 -3.36 -4.65 5.40
N GLY A 372 -2.83 -3.61 6.05
CA GLY A 372 -2.69 -3.47 7.50
C GLY A 372 -1.69 -4.43 8.13
N VAL A 373 -1.69 -5.70 7.71
CA VAL A 373 -0.65 -6.71 7.97
C VAL A 373 0.00 -7.09 6.64
N VAL A 374 1.33 -6.99 6.56
CA VAL A 374 2.12 -7.24 5.35
C VAL A 374 3.10 -8.39 5.58
N PHE A 375 3.14 -9.32 4.65
CA PHE A 375 4.06 -10.46 4.62
C PHE A 375 4.34 -10.87 3.16
N ARG A 376 5.37 -11.69 2.95
CA ARG A 376 5.93 -11.97 1.62
C ARG A 376 4.88 -12.45 0.61
N ASP A 377 4.00 -13.37 1.01
CA ASP A 377 3.03 -14.01 0.12
C ASP A 377 1.98 -13.02 -0.43
N LEU A 378 1.65 -11.95 0.30
CA LEU A 378 0.77 -10.87 -0.18
C LEU A 378 1.31 -10.17 -1.43
N MET A 379 2.64 -10.18 -1.61
CA MET A 379 3.29 -9.52 -2.75
C MET A 379 3.00 -10.25 -4.06
N ALA A 380 2.42 -11.44 -4.05
CA ALA A 380 2.07 -12.19 -5.26
C ALA A 380 1.07 -11.46 -6.18
N ARG A 381 0.38 -10.42 -5.68
CA ARG A 381 -0.51 -9.53 -6.46
C ARG A 381 0.08 -8.15 -6.74
N GLU A 382 1.20 -7.81 -6.12
CA GLU A 382 1.87 -6.53 -6.34
C GLU A 382 2.76 -6.62 -7.58
N THR A 383 2.65 -5.64 -8.47
CA THR A 383 3.41 -5.59 -9.72
C THR A 383 4.61 -4.66 -9.65
N PHE A 384 4.74 -3.91 -8.55
CA PHE A 384 5.82 -2.95 -8.34
C PHE A 384 7.18 -3.68 -8.23
N PRO A 385 8.25 -3.19 -8.89
CA PRO A 385 9.56 -3.85 -8.91
C PRO A 385 10.39 -3.65 -7.62
N ILE A 386 9.80 -3.90 -6.45
CA ILE A 386 10.50 -3.86 -5.15
C ILE A 386 10.67 -5.27 -4.60
N THR A 387 11.90 -5.58 -4.17
CA THR A 387 12.18 -6.86 -3.52
C THR A 387 11.66 -6.89 -2.08
N TRP A 388 11.19 -8.06 -1.63
CA TRP A 388 10.81 -8.27 -0.22
C TRP A 388 11.92 -7.89 0.76
N ARG A 389 13.19 -8.13 0.40
CA ARG A 389 14.35 -7.76 1.23
C ARG A 389 14.45 -6.25 1.46
N ALA A 390 14.17 -5.44 0.42
CA ALA A 390 14.17 -3.99 0.55
C ALA A 390 13.05 -3.51 1.48
N LEU A 391 11.83 -4.06 1.33
CA LEU A 391 10.71 -3.79 2.23
C LEU A 391 11.01 -4.22 3.67
N TRP A 392 11.58 -5.41 3.86
CA TRP A 392 11.92 -5.93 5.18
C TRP A 392 12.86 -4.99 5.95
N ASN A 393 13.89 -4.45 5.28
CA ASN A 393 14.80 -3.47 5.88
C ASN A 393 14.06 -2.20 6.32
N VAL A 394 13.09 -1.72 5.52
CA VAL A 394 12.25 -0.58 5.89
C VAL A 394 11.37 -0.94 7.08
N PHE A 395 10.66 -2.07 7.03
CA PHE A 395 9.76 -2.47 8.11
C PHE A 395 10.48 -2.63 9.44
N ARG A 396 11.74 -3.10 9.43
CA ARG A 396 12.61 -3.09 10.61
C ARG A 396 12.86 -1.69 11.15
N ARG A 397 13.21 -0.73 10.29
CA ARG A 397 13.39 0.66 10.73
C ARG A 397 12.08 1.26 11.25
N LEU A 398 10.95 0.97 10.64
CA LEU A 398 9.64 1.43 11.12
C LEU A 398 9.25 0.78 12.45
N GLU A 399 9.64 -0.47 12.68
CA GLU A 399 9.48 -1.15 13.95
C GLU A 399 10.38 -0.55 15.04
N ASP A 400 11.64 -0.24 14.72
CA ASP A 400 12.57 0.45 15.63
C ASP A 400 12.05 1.85 16.02
N ARG A 401 11.32 2.51 15.12
CA ARG A 401 10.60 3.77 15.38
C ARG A 401 9.27 3.60 16.14
N GLY A 402 8.82 2.36 16.34
CA GLY A 402 7.54 2.05 16.98
C GLY A 402 6.29 2.33 16.11
N GLU A 403 6.47 2.61 14.82
CA GLU A 403 5.38 2.86 13.87
C GLU A 403 4.67 1.57 13.44
N VAL A 404 5.41 0.45 13.45
CA VAL A 404 4.99 -0.87 12.98
C VAL A 404 5.35 -1.93 14.01
N ARG A 405 4.59 -3.03 14.06
CA ARG A 405 4.92 -4.20 14.88
C ARG A 405 5.36 -5.35 13.98
N GLY A 406 6.54 -5.91 14.22
CA GLY A 406 6.97 -7.18 13.62
C GLY A 406 6.42 -8.37 14.41
N GLY A 407 6.19 -9.51 13.75
CA GLY A 407 5.71 -10.72 14.43
C GLY A 407 5.03 -11.73 13.51
N ARG A 408 4.15 -12.55 14.09
CA ARG A 408 3.39 -13.60 13.42
C ARG A 408 1.91 -13.35 13.65
N PHE A 409 1.27 -12.61 12.74
CA PHE A 409 -0.13 -12.18 12.89
C PHE A 409 -1.10 -13.14 12.21
N VAL A 410 -0.69 -13.80 11.13
CA VAL A 410 -1.50 -14.77 10.37
C VAL A 410 -0.78 -16.12 10.34
N ASP A 411 -1.47 -17.18 10.73
CA ASP A 411 -0.93 -18.54 10.74
C ASP A 411 -0.81 -19.15 9.34
N GLY A 412 0.07 -20.14 9.21
CA GLY A 412 0.27 -20.90 7.97
C GLY A 412 1.25 -20.30 6.97
N PHE A 413 1.79 -19.10 7.23
CA PHE A 413 2.77 -18.44 6.35
C PHE A 413 4.18 -18.44 6.93
N MET A 414 5.19 -18.50 6.06
CA MET A 414 6.59 -18.52 6.48
C MET A 414 7.17 -17.10 6.58
N GLY A 415 8.18 -16.95 7.43
CA GLY A 415 8.86 -15.67 7.62
C GLY A 415 8.13 -14.71 8.55
N GLU A 416 8.68 -13.51 8.65
CA GLU A 416 8.20 -12.45 9.52
C GLU A 416 7.14 -11.59 8.82
N GLN A 417 6.20 -11.10 9.62
CA GLN A 417 5.09 -10.27 9.19
C GLN A 417 5.15 -8.94 9.94
N PHE A 418 4.62 -7.89 9.33
CA PHE A 418 4.66 -6.54 9.87
C PHE A 418 3.28 -5.91 9.80
N ALA A 419 2.84 -5.26 10.88
CA ALA A 419 1.51 -4.72 10.95
C ALA A 419 1.45 -3.32 11.56
N LEU A 420 0.52 -2.49 11.07
CA LEU A 420 0.17 -1.24 11.73
C LEU A 420 -0.46 -1.55 13.10
N PRO A 421 -0.13 -0.81 14.18
CA PRO A 421 -0.75 -1.00 15.49
C PRO A 421 -2.29 -0.97 15.45
N VAL A 422 -2.85 0.00 14.73
CA VAL A 422 -4.31 0.11 14.53
C VAL A 422 -4.91 -1.08 13.77
N ALA A 423 -4.15 -1.66 12.83
CA ALA A 423 -4.58 -2.86 12.11
C ALA A 423 -4.62 -4.08 13.03
N VAL A 424 -3.63 -4.24 13.91
CA VAL A 424 -3.60 -5.32 14.92
C VAL A 424 -4.79 -5.21 15.88
N GLU A 425 -5.10 -4.00 16.35
CA GLU A 425 -6.24 -3.75 17.24
C GLU A 425 -7.57 -4.03 16.54
N SER A 426 -7.73 -3.56 15.30
CA SER A 426 -8.91 -3.79 14.46
C SER A 426 -9.09 -5.29 14.14
N LEU A 427 -7.99 -6.00 13.85
CA LEU A 427 -8.01 -7.44 13.59
C LEU A 427 -8.46 -8.22 14.83
N ARG A 428 -7.94 -7.86 16.02
CA ARG A 428 -8.37 -8.44 17.30
C ARG A 428 -9.86 -8.15 17.59
N ALA A 429 -10.35 -6.96 17.25
CA ALA A 429 -11.76 -6.61 17.39
C ALA A 429 -12.64 -7.46 16.45
N SER A 430 -12.25 -7.61 15.18
CA SER A 430 -12.95 -8.47 14.21
C SER A 430 -12.97 -9.94 14.62
N ARG A 431 -11.89 -10.45 15.21
CA ARG A 431 -11.86 -11.81 15.78
C ARG A 431 -12.89 -11.97 16.91
N ARG A 432 -12.99 -10.99 17.81
CA ARG A 432 -13.97 -11.00 18.92
C ARG A 432 -15.42 -10.88 18.46
N ALA A 433 -15.69 -10.15 17.38
CA ALA A 433 -17.03 -10.02 16.81
C ALA A 433 -17.58 -11.35 16.24
N GLY A 434 -16.70 -12.31 15.94
CA GLY A 434 -17.08 -13.62 15.43
C GLY A 434 -17.36 -13.65 13.93
N PRO A 435 -17.82 -14.79 13.40
CA PRO A 435 -18.05 -14.98 11.98
C PRO A 435 -19.30 -14.23 11.47
N THR A 436 -19.27 -13.84 10.19
CA THR A 436 -20.42 -13.27 9.47
C THR A 436 -20.95 -14.28 8.44
N GLN A 437 -22.26 -14.29 8.21
CA GLN A 437 -22.90 -15.08 7.14
C GLN A 437 -22.96 -14.32 5.79
N GLU A 438 -22.53 -13.06 5.77
CA GLU A 438 -22.45 -12.23 4.57
C GLU A 438 -21.53 -12.88 3.53
N ILE A 439 -22.00 -12.90 2.27
CA ILE A 439 -21.20 -13.30 1.11
C ILE A 439 -20.70 -12.03 0.44
N VAL A 440 -19.39 -11.82 0.50
CA VAL A 440 -18.75 -10.65 -0.12
C VAL A 440 -18.18 -11.06 -1.47
N THR A 441 -18.48 -10.28 -2.52
CA THR A 441 -18.00 -10.55 -3.89
C THR A 441 -17.08 -9.44 -4.38
N VAL A 442 -15.93 -9.82 -4.91
CA VAL A 442 -14.94 -8.93 -5.55
C VAL A 442 -14.66 -9.41 -6.97
N SER A 443 -14.09 -8.54 -7.80
CA SER A 443 -13.56 -8.98 -9.10
C SER A 443 -12.25 -9.74 -8.93
N ALA A 444 -11.97 -10.66 -9.84
CA ALA A 444 -10.67 -11.31 -9.90
C ALA A 444 -9.52 -10.33 -10.18
N ALA A 445 -9.80 -9.16 -10.75
CA ALA A 445 -8.86 -8.05 -10.90
C ALA A 445 -8.56 -7.28 -9.60
N ASP A 446 -9.32 -7.52 -8.52
CA ASP A 446 -9.19 -6.82 -7.25
C ASP A 446 -7.95 -7.31 -6.46
N PRO A 447 -7.24 -6.45 -5.68
CA PRO A 447 -6.14 -6.89 -4.82
C PRO A 447 -6.57 -7.94 -3.79
N LEU A 448 -7.85 -8.01 -3.44
CA LEU A 448 -8.42 -9.00 -2.53
C LEU A 448 -8.60 -10.39 -3.15
N ASN A 449 -8.27 -10.58 -4.44
CA ASN A 449 -8.19 -11.91 -5.05
C ASN A 449 -6.99 -12.70 -4.51
N LEU A 450 -7.13 -13.20 -3.27
CA LEU A 450 -6.10 -13.91 -2.52
C LEU A 450 -6.34 -15.42 -2.44
N VAL A 451 -7.25 -15.94 -3.27
CA VAL A 451 -7.52 -17.39 -3.39
C VAL A 451 -6.35 -18.09 -4.07
N GLY A 452 -5.89 -19.19 -3.47
CA GLY A 452 -4.67 -19.90 -3.87
C GLY A 452 -3.38 -19.14 -3.55
N ILE A 453 -3.46 -18.09 -2.72
CA ILE A 453 -2.31 -17.34 -2.19
C ILE A 453 -2.35 -17.39 -0.66
N ILE A 454 -3.41 -16.84 -0.07
CA ILE A 454 -3.62 -16.83 1.38
C ILE A 454 -4.79 -17.71 1.76
N VAL A 455 -5.89 -17.59 1.02
CA VAL A 455 -7.07 -18.41 1.22
C VAL A 455 -6.90 -19.71 0.42
N PRO A 456 -7.10 -20.89 1.02
CA PRO A 456 -7.04 -22.15 0.29
C PRO A 456 -7.98 -22.18 -0.92
N GLY A 457 -7.53 -22.74 -2.03
CA GLY A 457 -8.30 -22.87 -3.28
C GLY A 457 -7.41 -22.87 -4.52
N GLU A 458 -8.01 -23.10 -5.68
CA GLU A 458 -7.32 -22.96 -6.96
C GLU A 458 -6.99 -21.49 -7.23
N ARG A 459 -5.77 -21.20 -7.65
CA ARG A 459 -5.32 -19.83 -7.89
C ARG A 459 -6.12 -19.19 -9.02
N ILE A 460 -6.84 -18.11 -8.71
CA ILE A 460 -7.67 -17.39 -9.68
C ILE A 460 -6.82 -16.34 -10.42
N PRO A 461 -6.74 -16.36 -11.77
CA PRO A 461 -6.04 -15.33 -12.54
C PRO A 461 -6.61 -13.92 -12.32
N ALA A 462 -5.78 -12.88 -12.34
CA ALA A 462 -6.23 -11.49 -12.20
C ALA A 462 -6.75 -10.91 -13.52
N ASN A 463 -7.88 -11.43 -14.01
CA ASN A 463 -8.55 -10.91 -15.19
C ASN A 463 -9.85 -10.16 -14.82
N SER A 464 -10.26 -9.22 -15.66
CA SER A 464 -11.55 -8.56 -15.54
C SER A 464 -12.69 -9.57 -15.77
N ALA A 465 -13.84 -9.36 -15.13
CA ALA A 465 -15.12 -10.10 -15.30
C ALA A 465 -15.36 -11.41 -14.52
N ARG A 466 -14.36 -12.08 -13.92
CA ARG A 466 -14.65 -13.26 -13.06
C ARG A 466 -14.86 -12.80 -11.61
N PRO A 467 -16.02 -13.07 -10.98
CA PRO A 467 -16.20 -12.77 -9.56
C PRO A 467 -15.47 -13.80 -8.68
N VAL A 468 -14.99 -13.33 -7.54
CA VAL A 468 -14.48 -14.14 -6.43
C VAL A 468 -15.38 -13.87 -5.23
N ALA A 469 -15.93 -14.92 -4.63
CA ALA A 469 -16.82 -14.81 -3.49
C ALA A 469 -16.16 -15.34 -2.22
N PHE A 470 -16.43 -14.66 -1.11
CA PHE A 470 -15.95 -15.05 0.21
C PHE A 470 -17.13 -15.14 1.17
N ARG A 471 -17.17 -16.22 1.95
CA ARG A 471 -18.08 -16.39 3.08
C ARG A 471 -17.24 -16.60 4.34
N ASN A 472 -17.38 -15.70 5.31
CA ASN A 472 -16.55 -15.71 6.52
C ASN A 472 -15.03 -15.76 6.23
N GLY A 473 -14.60 -15.13 5.13
CA GLY A 473 -13.21 -15.10 4.67
C GLY A 473 -12.69 -16.38 3.99
N ALA A 474 -13.47 -17.45 3.94
CA ALA A 474 -13.17 -18.60 3.10
C ALA A 474 -13.71 -18.36 1.68
N ALA A 475 -12.97 -18.81 0.67
CA ALA A 475 -13.43 -18.77 -0.71
C ALA A 475 -14.65 -19.70 -0.88
N CYS A 476 -15.69 -19.22 -1.54
CA CYS A 476 -16.85 -20.02 -1.89
C CYS A 476 -17.20 -19.85 -3.36
N GLU A 477 -17.97 -20.78 -3.92
CA GLU A 477 -18.56 -20.58 -5.23
C GLU A 477 -19.40 -19.29 -5.19
N PRO A 478 -19.23 -18.36 -6.14
CA PRO A 478 -20.15 -17.25 -6.27
C PRO A 478 -21.51 -17.86 -6.54
N GLU A 479 -22.46 -17.66 -5.61
CA GLU A 479 -23.85 -17.97 -5.88
C GLU A 479 -24.20 -17.22 -7.16
N LEU A 480 -24.36 -17.95 -8.26
CA LEU A 480 -24.98 -17.41 -9.47
C LEU A 480 -26.25 -16.77 -8.96
N LEU A 481 -26.34 -15.44 -9.05
CA LEU A 481 -27.58 -14.72 -8.93
C LEU A 481 -28.53 -15.38 -9.93
N LYS A 482 -29.28 -16.39 -9.47
CA LYS A 482 -30.55 -16.80 -10.06
C LYS A 482 -31.44 -15.58 -9.83
N LEU A 483 -31.25 -14.58 -10.68
CA LEU A 483 -32.16 -13.47 -10.80
C LEU A 483 -33.54 -14.11 -10.95
N HIS A 484 -34.40 -13.77 -10.01
CA HIS A 484 -35.84 -13.84 -10.11
C HIS A 484 -36.26 -13.37 -11.51
N SER A 485 -36.38 -14.33 -12.42
CA SER A 485 -37.10 -14.23 -13.67
C SER A 485 -38.12 -15.36 -13.72
N SER A 486 -38.83 -15.56 -12.61
CA SER A 486 -40.21 -16.01 -12.70
C SER A 486 -41.01 -14.86 -13.32
N LYS A 487 -40.95 -14.73 -14.64
CA LYS A 487 -42.10 -14.20 -15.37
C LYS A 487 -43.30 -15.04 -14.90
N PRO A 488 -44.45 -14.44 -14.53
CA PRO A 488 -45.66 -15.23 -14.45
C PRO A 488 -45.90 -15.81 -15.85
N SER A 489 -45.83 -17.13 -15.97
CA SER A 489 -46.20 -17.85 -17.18
C SER A 489 -47.67 -17.55 -17.45
N THR A 490 -47.92 -16.65 -18.40
CA THR A 490 -49.23 -16.45 -18.98
C THR A 490 -49.30 -17.41 -20.17
N ASP A 491 -49.38 -18.70 -19.88
CA ASP A 491 -49.86 -19.68 -20.87
C ASP A 491 -51.29 -20.02 -20.47
N GLY A 492 -52.20 -19.40 -21.20
CA GLY A 492 -53.62 -19.66 -21.15
C GLY A 492 -53.86 -21.12 -21.53
N ASN A 493 -54.41 -21.86 -20.58
CA ASN A 493 -55.06 -23.12 -20.87
C ASN A 493 -56.39 -22.77 -21.54
N MET A 494 -56.45 -23.09 -22.83
CA MET A 494 -57.61 -22.98 -23.69
C MET A 494 -58.54 -24.17 -23.40
N LEU A 495 -59.56 -23.96 -22.56
CA LEU A 495 -60.74 -24.83 -22.48
C LEU A 495 -61.98 -23.97 -22.16
N ASP A 496 -62.93 -24.03 -23.10
CA ASP A 496 -64.39 -23.83 -23.01
C ASP A 496 -64.95 -23.26 -21.69
N ASP A 497 -65.59 -22.09 -21.75
CA ASP A 497 -67.04 -22.05 -21.56
C ASP A 497 -67.67 -20.70 -21.96
N ARG A 498 -68.85 -20.79 -22.57
CA ARG A 498 -69.62 -19.72 -23.21
C ARG A 498 -70.16 -18.69 -22.19
N PRO A 499 -70.42 -17.44 -22.62
CA PRO A 499 -71.45 -16.61 -22.00
C PRO A 499 -72.57 -16.28 -23.00
N LEU A 500 -73.80 -16.68 -22.68
CA LEU A 500 -75.03 -16.12 -23.25
C LEU A 500 -75.97 -15.82 -22.08
N GLY A 501 -76.25 -14.55 -21.82
CA GLY A 501 -77.27 -14.17 -20.83
C GLY A 501 -77.22 -12.72 -20.38
N ALA A 502 -78.05 -11.90 -21.03
CA ALA A 502 -78.39 -10.49 -20.83
C ALA A 502 -78.65 -10.03 -19.36
N PRO A 503 -78.71 -8.70 -19.12
CA PRO A 503 -78.62 -8.08 -17.80
C PRO A 503 -79.99 -7.99 -17.10
N PHE A 504 -79.98 -8.05 -15.77
CA PHE A 504 -81.11 -7.60 -14.95
C PHE A 504 -80.71 -6.42 -14.05
N ARG A 505 -81.64 -5.46 -14.03
CA ARG A 505 -81.63 -4.16 -13.36
C ARG A 505 -81.51 -4.26 -11.83
N GLY A 506 -81.07 -3.16 -11.21
CA GLY A 506 -81.78 -2.61 -10.05
C GLY A 506 -80.97 -2.36 -8.78
N ALA A 507 -80.55 -1.10 -8.64
CA ALA A 507 -80.52 -0.25 -7.43
C ALA A 507 -80.61 -0.84 -6.00
N LEU A 508 -79.56 -0.49 -5.22
CA LEU A 508 -79.55 0.13 -3.86
C LEU A 508 -80.07 -0.67 -2.64
N PRO A 509 -79.67 -0.32 -1.40
CA PRO A 509 -78.89 0.87 -0.95
C PRO A 509 -77.44 0.61 -0.55
#